data_AF-A0ABC8S6J2-F1
#
_entry.id   AF-A0ABC8S6J2-F1
#
_cell.length_a   1.000
_cell.length_b   1.000
_cell.length_c   1.000
_cell.angle_alpha   90.00
_cell.angle_beta   90.00
_cell.angle_gamma   90.00
#
_symmetry.space_group_name_H-M   'P 1'
#
loop_
_entity.id
_entity.type
_entity.pdbx_description
1 polymer ?
#
loop_
_entity_poly.entity_id
_entity_poly.type
_entity_poly.pdbx_seq_one_letter_code
_entity_poly.pdbx_strand_id
1 'polypeptide(L)'
;MASSSSSGLTFKLHSLVIVNISDHYTRVKSQSQPPHSASSNGGDSVTSPPPPPPRVFGCIIGMQRGRTVEIFNSFELLYDPSKHSLDHAFLEKKQELSDKKVFPNFYILGWYSTGNDA
;
A
#
# COMPACT_ATOMS: atom_id res chain seq x y z
N MET A 1 15.63 15.39 -0.09
CA MET A 1 14.54 15.69 0.87
C MET A 1 15.01 16.76 1.84
N ALA A 2 14.19 17.79 2.08
CA ALA A 2 14.48 18.75 3.15
C ALA A 2 14.32 18.04 4.51
N SER A 3 15.32 18.17 5.39
CA SER A 3 15.26 17.61 6.74
C SER A 3 14.19 18.36 7.54
N SER A 4 12.98 17.79 7.61
CA SER A 4 11.93 18.31 8.46
C SER A 4 12.43 18.37 9.91
N SER A 5 12.11 19.46 10.59
CA SER A 5 12.20 19.59 12.05
C SER A 5 11.71 18.31 12.71
N SER A 6 12.44 17.76 13.68
CA SER A 6 11.97 16.60 14.43
C SER A 6 10.77 17.04 15.28
N SER A 7 9.57 16.91 14.72
CA SER A 7 8.35 16.94 15.50
C SER A 7 8.53 15.85 16.54
N GLY A 8 8.53 16.19 17.83
CA GLY A 8 8.77 15.25 18.94
C GLY A 8 7.64 14.23 19.11
N LEU A 9 7.21 13.62 18.01
CA LEU A 9 6.19 12.60 17.89
C LEU A 9 6.84 11.23 18.01
N THR A 10 6.20 10.35 18.77
CA THR A 10 6.57 8.95 18.88
C THR A 10 5.63 8.13 18.02
N PHE A 11 6.17 7.37 17.07
CA PHE A 11 5.38 6.46 16.24
C PHE A 11 5.48 5.04 16.77
N LYS A 12 4.33 4.39 16.98
CA LYS A 12 4.25 2.95 17.24
C LYS A 12 3.60 2.28 16.04
N LEU A 13 4.33 1.36 15.42
CA LEU A 13 3.85 0.62 14.26
C LEU A 13 3.52 -0.80 14.68
N HIS A 14 2.25 -1.20 14.52
CA HIS A 14 1.84 -2.57 14.77
C HIS A 14 2.29 -3.49 13.63
N SER A 15 2.81 -4.68 13.95
CA SER A 15 3.37 -5.62 12.95
C SER A 15 2.37 -6.01 11.86
N LEU A 16 1.08 -6.04 12.19
CA LEU A 16 -0.01 -6.30 11.22
C LEU A 16 0.05 -5.37 10.01
N VAL A 17 0.41 -4.10 10.20
CA VAL A 17 0.50 -3.11 9.11
C VAL A 17 1.57 -3.53 8.10
N ILE A 18 2.73 -3.95 8.59
CA ILE A 18 3.85 -4.40 7.74
C ILE A 18 3.45 -5.66 6.97
N VAL A 19 2.78 -6.60 7.65
CA VAL A 19 2.28 -7.83 7.02
C VAL A 19 1.29 -7.51 5.91
N ASN A 20 0.30 -6.65 6.18
CA ASN A 20 -0.71 -6.25 5.19
C ASN A 20 -0.09 -5.57 3.96
N ILE A 21 0.88 -4.67 4.16
CA ILE A 21 1.56 -3.98 3.04
C ILE A 21 2.39 -4.98 2.21
N SER A 22 3.09 -5.89 2.88
CA SER A 22 3.93 -6.91 2.21
C SER A 22 3.08 -7.89 1.39
N ASP A 23 1.96 -8.29 1.96
CA ASP A 23 0.98 -9.18 1.35
C ASP A 23 0.27 -8.50 0.15
N HIS A 24 -0.14 -7.23 0.29
CA HIS A 24 -0.68 -6.42 -0.82
C HIS A 24 0.30 -6.37 -2.00
N TYR A 25 1.56 -6.03 -1.73
CA TYR A 25 2.60 -5.99 -2.77
C TYR A 25 2.79 -7.36 -3.43
N THR A 26 2.90 -8.41 -2.63
CA THR A 26 3.17 -9.77 -3.13
C THR A 26 2.02 -10.30 -3.99
N ARG A 27 0.76 -10.02 -3.61
CA ARG A 27 -0.42 -10.34 -4.42
C ARG A 27 -0.41 -9.64 -5.77
N VAL A 28 -0.21 -8.32 -5.77
CA VAL A 28 -0.21 -7.55 -7.03
C VAL A 28 0.93 -8.01 -7.93
N LYS A 29 2.09 -8.32 -7.36
CA LYS A 29 3.23 -8.88 -8.09
C LYS A 29 2.92 -10.24 -8.71
N SER A 30 2.28 -11.16 -7.97
CA SER A 30 1.96 -12.49 -8.51
C SER A 30 0.88 -12.44 -9.59
N GLN A 31 -0.12 -11.58 -9.45
CA GLN A 31 -1.18 -11.37 -10.45
C GLN A 31 -0.66 -10.73 -11.74
N SER A 32 0.40 -9.92 -11.63
CA SER A 32 1.02 -9.26 -12.78
C SER A 32 2.00 -10.16 -13.54
N GLN A 33 2.37 -11.32 -12.98
CA GLN A 33 3.16 -12.30 -13.73
C GLN A 33 2.23 -13.01 -14.72
N PRO A 34 2.59 -13.06 -16.01
CA PRO A 34 1.86 -13.91 -16.94
C PRO A 34 1.87 -15.34 -16.41
N PRO A 35 0.78 -16.12 -16.57
CA PRO A 35 0.83 -17.54 -16.22
C PRO A 35 2.04 -18.10 -16.94
N HIS A 36 2.95 -18.73 -16.18
CA HIS A 36 4.07 -19.46 -16.77
C HIS A 36 3.47 -20.33 -17.87
N SER A 37 3.70 -19.93 -19.12
CA SER A 37 3.46 -20.81 -20.25
C SER A 37 4.24 -22.05 -19.89
N ALA A 38 3.54 -23.17 -19.73
CA ALA A 38 4.15 -24.47 -19.65
C ALA A 38 5.22 -24.49 -20.75
N SER A 39 6.50 -24.56 -20.34
CA SER A 39 7.60 -24.70 -21.27
C SER A 39 7.43 -26.03 -21.97
N SER A 40 6.91 -26.00 -23.19
CA SER A 40 7.25 -26.95 -24.23
C SER A 40 7.26 -26.21 -25.57
N ASN A 41 8.34 -25.49 -25.83
CA ASN A 41 9.33 -25.93 -26.82
C ASN A 41 10.35 -24.81 -27.08
N GLY A 42 11.62 -25.21 -27.11
CA GLY A 42 12.76 -24.34 -27.30
C GLY A 42 12.62 -23.48 -28.55
N GLY A 43 12.88 -22.19 -28.38
CA GLY A 43 12.92 -21.22 -29.44
C GLY A 43 13.34 -19.89 -28.83
N ASP A 44 14.50 -19.40 -29.27
CA ASP A 44 15.14 -18.17 -28.86
C ASP A 44 14.14 -17.01 -28.67
N SER A 45 14.03 -16.48 -27.46
CA SER A 45 13.37 -15.19 -27.25
C SER A 45 14.34 -14.22 -26.58
N VAL A 46 14.71 -13.25 -27.40
CA VAL A 46 15.48 -12.05 -27.10
C VAL A 46 15.11 -11.47 -25.74
N THR A 47 16.17 -11.13 -25.00
CA THR A 47 16.22 -10.36 -23.75
C THR A 47 15.29 -9.14 -23.75
N SER A 48 14.03 -9.32 -23.37
CA SER A 48 13.20 -8.23 -22.89
C SER A 48 13.52 -7.98 -21.42
N PRO A 49 13.77 -6.73 -21.00
CA PRO A 49 13.98 -6.44 -19.58
C PRO A 49 12.72 -6.86 -18.80
N PRO A 50 12.88 -7.40 -17.58
CA PRO A 50 11.74 -7.74 -16.74
C PRO A 50 10.85 -6.51 -16.54
N PRO A 51 9.52 -6.67 -16.52
CA PRO A 51 8.62 -5.54 -16.26
C PRO A 51 8.96 -4.89 -14.91
N PRO A 52 8.80 -3.55 -14.79
CA PRO A 52 9.08 -2.86 -13.54
C PRO A 52 8.22 -3.45 -12.41
N PRO A 53 8.75 -3.52 -11.17
CA PRO A 53 7.99 -4.02 -10.04
C PRO A 53 6.72 -3.16 -9.84
N PRO A 54 5.59 -3.77 -9.50
CA PRO A 54 4.35 -3.01 -9.31
C PRO A 54 4.49 -2.06 -8.12
N ARG A 55 3.88 -0.89 -8.25
CA ARG A 55 3.74 0.07 -7.15
C ARG A 55 2.32 -0.04 -6.60
N VAL A 56 2.21 -0.34 -5.31
CA VAL A 56 0.91 -0.39 -4.63
C VAL A 56 0.74 0.84 -3.74
N PHE A 57 -0.52 1.17 -3.44
CA PHE A 57 -0.90 2.31 -2.61
C PHE A 57 -1.95 1.89 -1.58
N GLY A 58 -1.93 2.53 -0.42
CA GLY A 58 -2.99 2.34 0.55
C GLY A 58 -2.94 3.35 1.68
N CYS A 59 -3.94 3.29 2.56
CA CYS A 59 -4.01 4.12 3.75
C CYS A 59 -3.55 3.34 4.98
N ILE A 60 -2.96 4.06 5.92
CA ILE A 60 -2.72 3.58 7.28
C ILE A 60 -3.73 4.22 8.23
N ILE A 61 -4.26 3.41 9.15
CA ILE A 61 -5.24 3.84 10.13
C ILE A 61 -4.75 3.56 11.54
N GLY A 62 -5.19 4.39 12.46
CA GLY A 62 -4.91 4.23 13.87
C GLY A 62 -5.39 5.43 14.66
N MET A 63 -4.65 5.81 15.69
CA MET A 63 -5.03 6.93 16.53
C MET A 63 -3.82 7.69 17.05
N GLN A 64 -4.01 8.98 17.35
CA GLN A 64 -3.03 9.78 18.04
C GLN A 64 -3.49 10.07 19.48
N ARG A 65 -2.58 9.83 20.44
CA ARG A 65 -2.75 10.17 21.85
C ARG A 65 -1.64 11.14 22.25
N GLY A 66 -1.96 12.42 22.30
CA GLY A 66 -0.97 13.47 22.54
C GLY A 66 0.09 13.49 21.43
N ARG A 67 1.34 13.19 21.78
CA ARG A 67 2.47 13.11 20.84
C ARG A 67 2.76 11.70 20.33
N THR A 68 1.99 10.70 20.77
CA THR A 68 2.18 9.31 20.32
C THR A 68 1.17 9.00 19.23
N VAL A 69 1.65 8.59 18.07
CA VAL A 69 0.84 8.10 16.95
C VAL A 69 0.95 6.58 16.93
N GLU A 70 -0.17 5.89 17.09
CA GLU A 70 -0.25 4.44 17.08
C GLU A 70 -0.93 3.98 15.80
N ILE A 71 -0.20 3.26 14.95
CA ILE A 71 -0.63 2.77 13.65
C ILE A 71 -1.01 1.30 13.81
N PHE A 72 -2.30 0.99 13.69
CA PHE A 72 -2.83 -0.33 14.02
C PHE A 72 -3.09 -1.20 12.80
N ASN A 73 -3.52 -0.59 11.70
CA ASN A 73 -3.95 -1.32 10.53
C ASN A 73 -3.75 -0.49 9.25
N SER A 74 -4.01 -1.10 8.11
CA SER A 74 -3.92 -0.49 6.79
C SER A 74 -4.94 -1.09 5.86
N PHE A 75 -5.35 -0.33 4.84
CA PHE A 75 -6.17 -0.84 3.76
C PHE A 75 -5.65 -0.39 2.39
N GLU A 76 -5.84 -1.26 1.41
CA GLU A 76 -5.43 -1.04 0.02
C GLU A 76 -6.31 -0.01 -0.68
N LEU A 77 -5.72 0.79 -1.55
CA LEU A 77 -6.38 1.73 -2.44
C LEU A 77 -6.20 1.35 -3.90
N LEU A 78 -7.17 1.74 -4.72
CA LEU A 78 -7.10 1.58 -6.17
C LEU A 78 -6.45 2.82 -6.80
N TYR A 79 -5.42 2.59 -7.59
CA TYR A 79 -4.76 3.60 -8.40
C TYR A 79 -5.22 3.47 -9.85
N ASP A 80 -5.67 4.57 -10.44
CA ASP A 80 -6.00 4.68 -11.86
C ASP A 80 -4.76 5.22 -12.61
N PRO A 81 -4.04 4.36 -13.38
CA PRO A 81 -2.85 4.80 -14.12
C PRO A 81 -3.17 5.78 -15.24
N SER A 82 -4.41 5.81 -15.74
CA SER A 82 -4.81 6.69 -16.83
C SER A 82 -5.01 8.13 -16.39
N LYS A 83 -5.48 8.32 -15.14
CA LYS A 83 -5.73 9.64 -14.54
C LYS A 83 -4.64 10.06 -13.55
N HIS A 84 -3.69 9.18 -13.30
CA HIS A 84 -2.68 9.32 -12.24
C HIS A 84 -3.30 9.68 -10.88
N SER A 85 -4.46 9.12 -10.56
CA SER A 85 -5.25 9.46 -9.37
C SER A 85 -5.68 8.23 -8.59
N LEU A 86 -5.85 8.39 -7.28
CA LEU A 86 -6.48 7.37 -6.44
C LEU A 86 -8.01 7.48 -6.54
N ASP A 87 -8.69 6.34 -6.47
CA ASP A 87 -10.16 6.31 -6.48
C ASP A 87 -10.72 6.85 -5.15
N HIS A 88 -11.22 8.09 -5.20
CA HIS A 88 -11.78 8.79 -4.05
C HIS A 88 -13.08 8.14 -3.54
N ALA A 89 -13.95 7.66 -4.43
CA ALA A 89 -15.20 7.04 -4.04
C ALA A 89 -14.94 5.70 -3.34
N PHE A 90 -13.93 4.96 -3.79
CA PHE A 90 -13.47 3.74 -3.13
C PHE A 90 -12.87 4.02 -1.75
N LEU A 91 -12.06 5.08 -1.63
CA LEU A 91 -11.49 5.55 -0.36
C LEU A 91 -12.59 5.84 0.67
N GLU A 92 -13.57 6.68 0.31
CA GLU A 92 -14.68 7.04 1.21
C GLU A 92 -15.47 5.82 1.67
N LYS A 93 -15.78 4.90 0.74
CA LYS A 93 -16.48 3.65 1.06
C LYS A 93 -15.69 2.77 2.02
N LYS A 94 -14.38 2.63 1.81
CA LYS A 94 -13.53 1.83 2.72
C LYS A 94 -13.35 2.49 4.09
N GLN A 95 -13.26 3.81 4.12
CA GLN A 95 -13.21 4.57 5.35
C GLN A 95 -14.51 4.35 6.15
N GLU A 96 -15.68 4.54 5.53
CA GLU A 96 -16.97 4.36 6.19
C GLU A 96 -17.12 2.94 6.78
N LEU A 97 -16.72 1.91 6.03
CA LEU A 97 -16.75 0.52 6.50
C LEU A 97 -15.82 0.30 7.70
N SER A 98 -14.66 0.92 7.73
CA SER A 98 -13.67 0.78 8.81
C SER A 98 -14.11 1.51 10.08
N ASP A 99 -14.57 2.76 9.92
CA ASP A 99 -14.98 3.66 10.99
C ASP A 99 -16.28 3.19 11.66
N LYS A 100 -17.28 2.77 10.87
CA LYS A 100 -18.60 2.39 11.41
C LYS A 100 -18.68 0.98 11.98
N LYS A 101 -17.92 0.01 11.45
CA LYS A 101 -18.13 -1.41 11.81
C LYS A 101 -17.08 -1.99 12.72
N VAL A 102 -15.85 -1.46 12.73
CA VAL A 102 -14.72 -2.20 13.30
C VAL A 102 -13.95 -1.39 14.33
N PHE A 103 -13.74 -0.08 14.11
CA PHE A 103 -12.92 0.72 15.03
C PHE A 103 -13.38 2.19 15.13
N PRO A 104 -14.35 2.52 16.01
CA PRO A 104 -14.92 3.87 16.12
C PRO A 104 -13.94 4.96 16.56
N ASN A 105 -12.77 4.57 17.10
CA ASN A 105 -11.73 5.50 17.56
C ASN A 105 -10.56 5.64 16.57
N PHE A 106 -10.59 4.95 15.44
CA PHE A 106 -9.51 5.01 14.45
C PHE A 106 -9.87 5.98 13.34
N TYR A 107 -8.85 6.63 12.80
CA TYR A 107 -8.97 7.51 11.65
C TYR A 107 -7.74 7.32 10.74
N ILE A 108 -7.83 7.87 9.53
CA ILE A 108 -6.74 7.83 8.56
C ILE A 108 -5.60 8.72 9.05
N LEU A 109 -4.44 8.10 9.31
CA LEU A 109 -3.22 8.79 9.75
C LEU A 109 -2.37 9.24 8.57
N GLY A 110 -2.53 8.58 7.41
CA GLY A 110 -1.74 8.85 6.21
C GLY A 110 -1.85 7.72 5.20
N TRP A 111 -0.87 7.64 4.30
CA TRP A 111 -0.81 6.68 3.21
C TRP A 111 0.57 6.03 3.09
N TYR A 112 0.61 4.87 2.42
CA TYR A 112 1.84 4.15 2.08
C TYR A 112 1.93 3.91 0.57
N SER A 113 3.15 3.74 0.08
CA SER A 113 3.45 3.24 -1.26
C SER A 113 4.68 2.33 -1.22
N THR A 114 4.79 1.42 -2.17
CA THR A 114 5.95 0.53 -2.32
C THR A 114 6.84 0.95 -3.48
N GLY A 115 8.15 0.74 -3.36
CA GLY A 115 9.15 1.06 -4.39
C GLY A 115 10.20 2.02 -3.86
N ASN A 116 11.14 2.40 -4.72
CA ASN A 116 12.16 3.38 -4.37
C ASN A 116 11.56 4.77 -4.14
N ASP A 117 12.33 5.59 -3.42
CA ASP A 117 12.05 7.00 -3.16
C ASP A 117 11.61 7.71 -4.45
N ALA A 118 10.57 8.54 -4.31
CA ALA A 118 10.07 9.39 -5.38
C ALA A 118 10.98 10.61 -5.61
#